data_AF-A0A6V7LPI5-F1
#
_entry.id   AF-A0A6V7LPI5-F1
#
_cell.length_a   1.000
_cell.length_b   1.000
_cell.length_c   1.000
_cell.angle_alpha   90.00
_cell.angle_beta   90.00
_cell.angle_gamma   90.00
#
_symmetry.space_group_name_H-M   'P 1'
#
loop_
_entity.id
_entity.type
_entity.pdbx_description
1 polymer ?
#
loop_
_entity_poly.entity_id
_entity_poly.type
_entity_poly.pdbx_seq_one_letter_code
_entity_poly.pdbx_strand_id
1 'polypeptide(L)' 'DSRINQNTQLTVLHIILLREHNRIARALSRINPHWNDETIYQETRRILMAINQHISYVEWLPIIL' A
#
# COMPACT_ATOMS: atom_id res chain seq x y z
N ASP A 1 -7.90 -7.18 -9.26
CA ASP A 1 -9.26 -7.63 -8.84
C ASP A 1 -10.25 -7.18 -9.91
N SER A 2 -11.12 -8.06 -10.42
CA SER A 2 -12.10 -7.70 -11.46
C SER A 2 -13.27 -6.85 -10.94
N ARG A 3 -13.35 -6.63 -9.61
CA ARG A 3 -14.42 -5.89 -8.95
C ARG A 3 -14.09 -4.41 -8.68
N ILE A 4 -12.96 -3.91 -9.18
CA ILE A 4 -12.46 -2.54 -8.89
C ILE A 4 -13.47 -1.44 -9.25
N ASN A 5 -14.35 -1.67 -10.22
CA ASN A 5 -15.37 -0.72 -10.69
C ASN A 5 -16.80 -0.98 -10.20
N GLN A 6 -16.99 -1.88 -9.22
CA GLN A 6 -18.34 -2.20 -8.72
C GLN A 6 -18.85 -1.19 -7.68
N ASN A 7 -17.95 -0.54 -6.95
CA ASN A 7 -18.29 0.41 -5.89
C ASN A 7 -17.23 1.52 -5.86
N THR A 8 -17.66 2.77 -6.05
CA THR A 8 -16.79 3.95 -6.10
C THR A 8 -15.90 4.07 -4.86
N GLN A 9 -16.40 3.65 -3.70
CA GLN A 9 -15.66 3.71 -2.43
C GLN A 9 -14.49 2.71 -2.41
N LEU A 10 -14.68 1.53 -2.98
CA LEU A 10 -13.62 0.54 -3.17
C LEU A 10 -12.58 1.01 -4.20
N THR A 11 -13.03 1.65 -5.28
CA THR A 11 -12.13 2.24 -6.29
C THR A 11 -11.22 3.31 -5.67
N VAL A 12 -11.78 4.19 -4.83
CA VAL A 12 -11.01 5.23 -4.14
C VAL A 12 -9.93 4.63 -3.24
N LEU A 13 -10.24 3.58 -2.47
CA LEU A 13 -9.25 2.88 -1.64
C LEU A 13 -8.11 2.32 -2.48
N HIS A 14 -8.40 1.68 -3.61
CA HIS A 14 -7.36 1.18 -4.51
C HIS A 14 -6.48 2.29 -5.09
N ILE A 15 -7.06 3.43 -5.47
CA ILE A 15 -6.30 4.58 -5.99
C ILE A 15 -5.38 5.14 -4.90
N ILE A 16 -5.86 5.25 -3.66
CA ILE A 16 -5.06 5.73 -2.52
C ILE A 16 -3.87 4.79 -2.29
N LEU A 17 -4.11 3.48 -2.22
CA LEU A 17 -3.05 2.49 -2.00
C LEU A 17 -2.01 2.48 -3.13
N LEU A 18 -2.44 2.64 -4.39
CA LEU A 18 -1.52 2.74 -5.53
C LEU A 18 -0.65 3.99 -5.44
N ARG A 19 -1.23 5.14 -5.10
CA ARG A 19 -0.48 6.39 -4.93
C ARG A 19 0.51 6.29 -3.79
N GLU A 20 0.13 5.64 -2.69
CA GLU A 20 0.98 5.44 -1.54
C GLU A 20 2.15 4.49 -1.84
N HIS A 21 1.91 3.40 -2.57
CA HIS A 21 2.96 2.54 -3.10
C HIS A 21 3.99 3.37 -3.90
N ASN A 22 3.54 4.18 -4.85
CA ASN A 22 4.43 5.02 -5.66
C ASN A 22 5.15 6.10 -4.85
N ARG A 23 4.57 6.56 -3.73
CA ARG A 23 5.23 7.50 -2.82
C ARG A 23 6.38 6.83 -2.08
N ILE A 24 6.14 5.65 -1.52
CA ILE A 24 7.12 4.86 -0.77
C ILE A 24 8.24 4.37 -1.70
N ALA A 25 7.91 3.84 -2.88
CA ALA A 25 8.90 3.39 -3.87
C ALA A 25 9.86 4.53 -4.28
N ARG A 26 9.34 5.74 -4.53
CA ARG A 26 10.18 6.91 -4.82
C ARG A 26 11.03 7.34 -3.63
N ALA A 27 10.57 7.14 -2.40
CA ALA A 27 11.38 7.40 -1.22
C ALA A 27 12.51 6.37 -1.09
N LEU A 28 12.20 5.07 -1.23
CA LEU A 28 13.17 3.99 -1.17
C LEU A 28 14.22 4.08 -2.27
N SER A 29 13.83 4.42 -3.50
CA SER A 29 14.77 4.63 -4.61
C SER A 29 15.77 5.76 -4.34
N ARG A 30 15.33 6.85 -3.67
CA ARG A 30 16.21 7.97 -3.31
C ARG A 30 17.16 7.61 -2.15
N ILE A 31 16.69 6.85 -1.18
CA ILE A 31 17.49 6.43 -0.02
C ILE A 31 18.47 5.31 -0.40
N ASN A 32 18.08 4.42 -1.31
CA ASN A 32 18.86 3.27 -1.75
C ASN A 32 19.10 3.29 -3.28
N PRO A 33 20.01 4.16 -3.79
CA PRO A 33 20.28 4.26 -5.23
C PRO A 33 20.84 2.97 -5.86
N HIS A 34 21.36 2.05 -5.03
CA HIS A 34 21.95 0.78 -5.46
C HIS A 34 20.91 -0.35 -5.61
N TRP A 35 19.67 -0.14 -5.19
CA TRP A 35 18.61 -1.15 -5.34
C TRP A 35 18.10 -1.17 -6.78
N ASN A 36 17.83 -2.37 -7.27
CA ASN A 36 17.13 -2.56 -8.54
C ASN A 36 15.60 -2.39 -8.36
N ASP A 37 14.89 -2.27 -9.48
CA ASP A 37 13.45 -2.03 -9.49
C ASP A 37 12.65 -3.11 -8.74
N GLU A 38 13.01 -4.38 -8.92
CA GLU A 38 12.36 -5.51 -8.24
C GLU A 38 12.51 -5.41 -6.71
N THR A 39 13.70 -5.06 -6.22
CA THR A 39 13.95 -4.89 -4.78
C THR A 39 13.10 -3.75 -4.23
N ILE A 40 13.05 -2.61 -4.94
CA ILE A 40 12.22 -1.47 -4.55
C ILE A 40 10.75 -1.86 -4.51
N TYR A 41 10.27 -2.59 -5.51
CA TYR A 41 8.87 -3.05 -5.58
C TYR A 41 8.51 -3.97 -4.41
N GLN A 42 9.32 -4.99 -4.13
CA GLN A 42 9.04 -5.95 -3.06
C GLN A 42 9.10 -5.30 -1.67
N GLU A 43 10.09 -4.44 -1.41
CA GLU A 43 10.18 -3.73 -0.13
C GLU A 43 9.04 -2.72 0.05
N THR A 44 8.68 -1.99 -1.01
CA THR A 44 7.50 -1.10 -1.00
C THR A 44 6.23 -1.89 -0.70
N ARG A 45 6.03 -3.05 -1.34
CA ARG A 45 4.88 -3.93 -1.10
C ARG A 45 4.85 -4.42 0.33
N ARG A 46 6.00 -4.83 0.89
CA ARG A 46 6.11 -5.32 2.27
C ARG A 46 5.71 -4.25 3.28
N ILE A 47 6.17 -3.02 3.10
CA ILE A 47 5.79 -1.88 3.95
C ILE A 47 4.28 -1.61 3.85
N LEU A 48 3.73 -1.58 2.64
CA LEU A 48 2.30 -1.32 2.44
C LEU A 48 1.42 -2.41 3.05
N MET A 49 1.85 -3.68 3.00
CA MET A 49 1.16 -4.77 3.69
C MET A 49 1.15 -4.58 5.21
N ALA A 50 2.27 -4.18 5.81
CA ALA A 50 2.34 -3.90 7.24
C ALA A 50 1.43 -2.73 7.65
N ILE A 51 1.38 -1.66 6.86
CA ILE A 51 0.47 -0.52 7.08
C ILE A 51 -0.99 -0.99 7.05
N ASN A 52 -1.39 -1.73 6.01
CA ASN A 52 -2.75 -2.24 5.90
C ASN A 52 -3.12 -3.17 7.06
N GLN A 53 -2.21 -4.03 7.50
CA GLN A 53 -2.42 -4.89 8.66
C GLN A 53 -2.60 -4.07 9.94
N HIS A 54 -1.77 -3.03 10.15
CA HIS A 54 -1.90 -2.16 11.31
C HIS A 54 -3.26 -1.47 11.35
N ILE A 55 -3.65 -0.80 10.24
CA ILE A 55 -4.96 -0.15 10.13
C ILE A 55 -6.09 -1.16 10.39
N SER A 56 -5.99 -2.36 9.81
CA SER A 56 -7.06 -3.37 9.93
C SER A 56 -7.21 -3.91 11.35
N TYR A 57 -6.11 -4.32 11.98
CA TYR A 57 -6.15 -5.03 13.27
C TYR A 57 -6.08 -4.12 14.49
N VAL A 58 -5.43 -2.97 14.38
CA VAL A 58 -5.25 -2.05 15.51
C VAL A 58 -6.30 -0.94 15.49
N GLU A 59 -6.64 -0.40 14.33
CA GLU A 59 -7.58 0.72 14.26
C GLU A 59 -9.02 0.25 14.01
N TRP A 60 -9.24 -0.60 13.01
CA TRP A 60 -10.59 -0.98 12.57
C TRP A 60 -11.22 -2.09 13.43
N LEU A 61 -10.46 -3.15 13.72
CA LEU A 61 -11.00 -4.31 14.43
C LEU A 61 -11.61 -3.97 15.80
N PRO A 62 -11.00 -3.10 16.64
CA PRO A 62 -11.60 -2.74 17.94
C PRO A 62 -12.85 -1.86 17.85
N ILE A 63 -13.14 -1.25 16.69
CA ILE A 63 -14.35 -0.44 16.49
C ILE A 63 -15.53 -1.33 16.09
N ILE A 64 -15.25 -2.43 15.38
CA ILE A 64 -16.26 -3.35 14.87
C ILE A 64 -16.67 -4.39 15.92
N LEU A 65 -15.74 -4.79 16.81
CA LEU A 65 -15.99 -5.72 17.92
C LEU A 65 -16.45 -4.98 19.17
#